data_AF-K9PIL3-F1
#
_entry.id   AF-K9PIL3-F1
#
_cell.length_a   1.000
_cell.length_b   1.000
_cell.length_c   1.000
_cell.angle_alpha   90.00
_cell.angle_beta   90.00
_cell.angle_gamma   90.00
#
_symmetry.space_group_name_H-M   'P 1'
#
loop_
_entity.id
_entity.type
_entity.pdbx_description
1 polymer ?
#
loop_
_entity_poly.entity_id
_entity_poly.type
_entity_poly.pdbx_seq_one_letter_code
_entity_poly.pdbx_strand_id
1 'polypeptide(L)' 'MPEQLEERVAYLEAEVARLKNRLENSVSSQPWWEKIAGTFVDNSTYDEAMRLGREYRDSLRPSSLEPADE' A
#
# COMPACT_ATOMS: atom_id res chain seq x y z
N MET A 1 -11.69 -4.52 -42.25
CA MET A 1 -12.94 -3.77 -42.03
C MET A 1 -12.70 -2.84 -40.85
N PRO A 2 -12.43 -1.56 -41.09
CA PRO A 2 -12.24 -0.56 -40.03
C PRO A 2 -13.39 -0.60 -39.04
N GLU A 3 -14.64 -0.64 -39.54
CA GLU A 3 -15.87 -0.59 -38.73
C GLU A 3 -15.92 -1.61 -37.58
N GLN A 4 -15.36 -2.81 -37.80
CA GLN A 4 -15.29 -3.86 -36.78
C GLN A 4 -14.27 -3.55 -35.67
N LEU A 5 -13.22 -2.81 -36.00
CA LEU A 5 -12.26 -2.32 -35.02
C LEU A 5 -12.86 -1.20 -34.18
N GLU A 6 -13.54 -0.22 -34.80
CA GLU A 6 -14.18 0.87 -34.06
C GLU A 6 -15.27 0.37 -33.11
N GLU A 7 -16.07 -0.62 -33.52
CA GLU A 7 -17.06 -1.26 -32.64
C GLU A 7 -16.43 -1.93 -31.42
N ARG A 8 -15.33 -2.68 -31.63
CA ARG A 8 -14.59 -3.32 -30.54
C ARG A 8 -13.94 -2.31 -29.60
N VAL A 9 -13.43 -1.20 -30.15
CA VAL A 9 -12.86 -0.11 -29.35
C VAL A 9 -13.95 0.57 -28.52
N ALA A 10 -15.10 0.90 -29.11
CA ALA A 10 -16.22 1.50 -28.39
C ALA A 10 -16.73 0.60 -27.24
N TYR A 11 -16.77 -0.71 -27.46
CA TYR A 11 -17.11 -1.66 -26.40
C TYR A 11 -16.09 -1.64 -25.25
N LEU A 12 -14.80 -1.62 -25.56
CA LEU A 12 -13.73 -1.53 -24.55
C LEU A 12 -13.76 -0.20 -23.81
N GLU A 13 -14.01 0.92 -24.49
CA GLU A 13 -14.12 2.24 -23.88
C GLU A 13 -15.28 2.30 -22.88
N ALA A 14 -16.45 1.74 -23.25
CA ALA A 14 -17.60 1.64 -22.35
C ALA A 14 -17.30 0.78 -21.12
N GLU A 15 -16.60 -0.33 -21.30
CA GLU A 15 -16.20 -1.23 -20.22
C GLU A 15 -15.18 -0.56 -19.27
N VAL A 16 -14.19 0.15 -19.82
CA VAL A 16 -13.23 0.93 -19.03
C VAL A 16 -13.93 2.05 -18.25
N ALA A 17 -14.88 2.76 -18.87
CA ALA A 17 -15.67 3.78 -18.19
C ALA A 17 -16.46 3.19 -17.00
N ARG A 18 -17.07 2.01 -17.19
CA ARG A 18 -17.77 1.29 -16.12
C ARG A 18 -16.84 0.90 -14.97
N LEU A 19 -15.64 0.39 -15.27
CA LEU A 19 -14.65 0.00 -14.27
C LEU A 19 -14.14 1.21 -13.47
N LYS A 20 -13.85 2.33 -14.13
CA LYS A 20 -13.43 3.57 -13.48
C LYS A 20 -14.49 4.10 -12.51
N ASN A 21 -15.75 4.15 -12.96
CA ASN A 21 -16.86 4.59 -12.12
C ASN A 21 -17.04 3.71 -10.87
N ARG A 22 -16.90 2.38 -11.01
CA ARG A 22 -16.94 1.46 -9.86
C ARG A 22 -15.80 1.72 -8.88
N LEU A 23 -14.59 1.99 -9.37
CA LEU A 23 -13.44 2.26 -8.52
C LEU A 23 -13.63 3.57 -7.76
N GLU A 24 -13.98 4.65 -8.45
CA GLU A 24 -14.23 5.97 -7.86
C GLU A 24 -15.31 5.93 -6.78
N ASN A 25 -16.37 5.16 -6.99
CA ASN A 25 -17.45 4.97 -6.02
C ASN A 25 -17.12 3.97 -4.90
N SER A 26 -16.04 3.18 -5.04
CA SER A 26 -15.59 2.21 -4.02
C SER A 26 -14.56 2.78 -3.06
N VAL A 27 -13.96 3.94 -3.37
CA VAL A 27 -13.11 4.65 -2.43
C VAL A 27 -14.01 5.25 -1.37
N SER A 28 -14.15 4.51 -0.27
CA SER A 28 -14.66 5.02 1.00
C SER A 28 -14.19 6.45 1.25
N SER A 29 -15.09 7.35 1.66
CA SER A 29 -14.76 8.75 1.95
C SER A 29 -13.63 8.89 2.97
N GLN A 30 -13.48 7.90 3.85
CA GLN A 30 -12.37 7.82 4.79
C GLN A 30 -11.17 7.07 4.18
N PRO A 31 -9.97 7.68 4.22
CA PRO A 31 -8.72 7.02 3.90
C PRO A 31 -8.55 5.69 4.63
N TRP A 32 -7.96 4.69 3.97
CA TRP A 32 -7.76 3.36 4.55
C TRP A 32 -6.96 3.38 5.86
N TRP A 33 -6.02 4.31 5.99
CA TRP A 33 -5.18 4.44 7.18
C TRP A 33 -5.99 4.91 8.41
N GLU A 34 -7.03 5.73 8.21
CA GLU A 34 -7.95 6.12 9.29
C GLU A 34 -8.74 4.92 9.81
N LYS A 35 -9.06 3.96 8.93
CA LYS A 35 -9.82 2.76 9.32
C LYS A 35 -9.02 1.79 10.18
N ILE A 36 -7.70 1.81 10.07
CA ILE A 36 -6.81 0.85 10.73
C ILE A 36 -5.95 1.49 11.83
N ALA A 37 -5.89 2.82 11.90
CA ALA A 37 -5.23 3.54 12.97
C ALA A 37 -5.85 3.15 14.33
N GLY A 38 -5.00 2.76 15.28
CA GLY A 38 -5.44 2.34 16.62
C GLY A 38 -5.94 0.90 16.72
N THR A 39 -5.88 0.08 15.67
CA THR A 39 -6.28 -1.35 15.71
C THR A 39 -5.59 -2.13 16.84
N PHE A 40 -4.37 -1.72 17.21
CA PHE A 40 -3.57 -2.34 18.26
C PHE A 40 -3.36 -1.44 19.48
N VAL A 41 -4.22 -0.43 19.69
CA VAL A 41 -4.13 0.40 20.90
C VAL A 41 -4.26 -0.49 22.14
N ASP A 42 -3.40 -0.24 23.13
CA ASP A 42 -3.34 -0.98 24.39
C ASP A 42 -3.15 -2.51 24.26
N ASN A 43 -2.62 -2.98 23.12
CA ASN A 43 -2.31 -4.40 22.92
C ASN A 43 -0.86 -4.72 23.30
N SER A 44 -0.68 -5.30 24.49
CA SER A 44 0.66 -5.63 25.02
C SER A 44 1.46 -6.60 24.15
N THR A 45 0.80 -7.49 23.41
CA THR A 45 1.48 -8.42 22.49
C THR A 45 2.04 -7.68 21.27
N TYR A 46 1.31 -6.67 20.78
CA TYR A 46 1.77 -5.81 19.69
C TYR A 46 3.00 -5.00 20.13
N ASP A 47 2.96 -4.41 21.33
CA ASP A 47 4.08 -3.64 21.88
C ASP A 47 5.36 -4.49 21.99
N GLU A 48 5.21 -5.73 22.47
CA GLU A 48 6.33 -6.66 22.59
C GLU A 48 6.91 -7.07 21.23
N ALA A 49 6.04 -7.33 20.25
CA ALA A 49 6.49 -7.63 18.88
C ALA A 49 7.25 -6.44 18.26
N MET A 50 6.78 -5.21 18.51
CA MET A 50 7.43 -3.99 18.04
C MET A 50 8.79 -3.76 18.71
N ARG A 51 8.91 -4.08 20.01
CA ARG A 51 10.18 -4.05 20.77
C ARG A 51 11.18 -5.03 20.18
N LEU A 52 10.82 -6.30 20.04
CA LEU A 52 11.69 -7.34 19.49
C LEU A 52 12.14 -7.03 18.06
N GLY A 53 11.21 -6.55 17.22
CA GLY A 53 11.54 -6.14 15.85
C GLY A 53 12.50 -4.97 15.79
N ARG A 54 12.42 -4.02 16.74
CA ARG A 54 13.38 -2.91 16.84
C ARG A 54 14.77 -3.41 17.22
N GLU A 55 14.87 -4.22 18.27
CA GLU A 55 16.14 -4.81 18.73
C GLU A 55 16.85 -5.57 17.62
N TYR A 56 16.10 -6.35 16.83
CA TYR A 56 16.64 -7.05 15.68
C TYR A 56 17.17 -6.10 14.59
N ARG A 57 16.44 -5.03 14.26
CA ARG A 57 16.93 -4.05 13.26
C ARG A 57 18.15 -3.29 13.75
N ASP A 58 18.18 -2.95 15.03
CA ASP A 58 19.30 -2.25 15.64
C ASP A 58 20.56 -3.13 15.69
N SER A 59 20.41 -4.45 15.90
CA SER A 59 21.55 -5.38 15.85
C SER A 59 22.14 -5.57 14.44
N LEU A 60 21.33 -5.37 13.39
CA LEU A 60 21.77 -5.39 12.00
C LEU A 60 22.35 -4.06 11.52
N ARG A 61 22.24 -3.00 12.33
CA ARG A 61 22.80 -1.70 11.97
C ARG A 61 24.32 -1.83 11.98
N PRO A 62 25.01 -1.55 10.85
CA PRO A 62 26.46 -1.61 10.83
C PRO A 62 26.99 -0.66 11.91
N SER A 63 27.84 -1.16 12.80
CA SER A 63 28.55 -0.31 13.75
C SER A 63 29.28 0.76 12.95
N SER A 64 29.00 2.03 13.21
CA SER A 64 29.63 3.18 12.58
C SER A 64 31.10 3.34 13.01
N LEU A 65 31.87 2.26 12.96
CA LEU A 65 33.28 2.16 13.30
C LEU A 65 33.98 1.37 12.18
N GLU A 66 33.87 1.85 10.95
CA GLU A 66 35.02 1.76 10.05
C GLU A 66 35.66 3.15 10.08
N PRO A 67 36.88 3.32 10.63
CA PRO A 67 37.63 4.52 10.29
C PRO A 67 37.81 4.49 8.78
N ALA A 68 37.46 5.59 8.12
CA ALA A 68 37.83 5.78 6.73
C ALA A 68 39.36 5.79 6.70
N ASP A 69 39.97 4.68 6.29
CA ASP A 69 41.39 4.62 5.99
C ASP A 69 41.66 5.62 4.85
N GLU A 70 42.51 6.63 5.14
CA GLU A 70 43.02 7.65 4.22
C GLU A 70 43.92 7.09 3.12
#